data_AF-N8YKG3-F1
#
_entry.id   AF-N8YKG3-F1
#
_cell.length_a   1.000
_cell.length_b   1.000
_cell.length_c   1.000
_cell.angle_alpha   90.00
_cell.angle_beta   90.00
_cell.angle_gamma   90.00
#
_symmetry.space_group_name_H-M   'P 1'
#
loop_
_entity.id
_entity.type
_entity.pdbx_description
1 polymer ?
#
loop_
_entity_poly.entity_id
_entity_poly.type
_entity_poly.pdbx_seq_one_letter_code
_entity_poly.pdbx_strand_id
1 'polypeptide(L)'
;MSLLRRWFDPIRSSWFYQKPVRQEVLSTEQGLSIYLRLDDVYSYLAVQQLTQLDDILADDLKPLKVIISNTSAEPPNGMTVEEWRNYCLEDAKILANQHRFSYDDEKPEQPSPEALKQAEIILRNTPLTGQNFLYLLEDVFHMLWQQQYGKLRTLFVMASQHQKPQNFPERIFSHTPILESYFEFGGRKYHAVDDLLRLIRRLKQQKLLTGNPIFLINHIEWREHLMSDAEELAEIQSMHPELDLYIALEDPISWLLLAYIKEELANYYNIQLNLYPLSYHGRDAFDWSLATRLSKRSEVKFTPFCRPTAESTLNMAQLYYSVPEEQRVDVMYDILQAVWTKGRDLSFKPHLQQMQQDLAIENLTEIDVEALLKVNDQQCAEKHQPDFPVLELRIEEKRYVFNSLYRVWMIESIFSNVLEHKYKTENALERAQHMSEAQDVEKTNDQKREV
;
A
#
# COMPACT_ATOMS: atom_id res chain seq x y z
N MET A 1 27.65 -40.18 26.15
CA MET A 1 27.40 -40.15 24.70
C MET A 1 27.53 -38.71 24.22
N SER A 2 28.20 -38.53 23.09
CA SER A 2 29.09 -37.40 22.74
C SER A 2 28.51 -35.97 22.75
N LEU A 3 29.24 -35.09 23.44
CA LEU A 3 29.12 -33.62 23.56
C LEU A 3 29.56 -32.83 22.31
N LEU A 4 29.85 -33.50 21.18
CA LEU A 4 30.42 -32.87 19.97
C LEU A 4 29.41 -32.59 18.83
N ARG A 5 28.09 -32.57 19.09
CA ARG A 5 27.06 -32.28 18.07
C ARG A 5 26.38 -30.91 18.17
N ARG A 6 26.85 -30.00 19.05
CA ARG A 6 26.20 -28.68 19.27
C ARG A 6 27.08 -27.45 19.02
N TRP A 7 28.26 -27.61 18.44
CA TRP A 7 29.24 -26.50 18.31
C TRP A 7 29.78 -26.22 16.90
N PHE A 8 29.24 -26.89 15.89
CA PHE A 8 29.37 -26.54 14.48
C PHE A 8 27.96 -26.74 13.90
N ASP A 9 27.27 -25.78 13.30
CA ASP A 9 27.81 -24.95 12.23
C ASP A 9 26.87 -23.79 11.81
N PRO A 10 27.26 -22.51 12.06
CA PRO A 10 26.71 -21.33 11.39
C PRO A 10 27.02 -21.27 9.88
N ILE A 11 27.80 -22.22 9.33
CA ILE A 11 28.17 -22.29 7.91
C ILE A 11 27.08 -22.98 7.08
N ARG A 12 26.12 -23.71 7.69
CA ARG A 12 25.04 -24.42 6.96
C ARG A 12 23.77 -23.60 6.67
N SER A 13 23.57 -22.43 7.26
CA SER A 13 22.47 -21.53 6.83
C SER A 13 22.74 -20.96 5.44
N SER A 14 24.01 -20.76 5.07
CA SER A 14 24.40 -20.31 3.72
C SER A 14 24.20 -21.34 2.62
N TRP A 15 24.06 -22.64 2.98
CA TRP A 15 23.93 -23.75 2.03
C TRP A 15 22.47 -24.11 1.71
N PHE A 16 21.53 -23.73 2.57
CA PHE A 16 20.09 -23.88 2.33
C PHE A 16 19.45 -22.66 1.66
N TYR A 17 20.12 -21.51 1.68
CA TYR A 17 19.89 -20.50 0.65
C TYR A 17 20.69 -20.90 -0.58
N GLN A 18 20.07 -21.62 -1.51
CA GLN A 18 20.25 -21.20 -2.89
C GLN A 18 19.82 -19.74 -2.90
N LYS A 19 20.75 -18.81 -2.63
CA LYS A 19 20.56 -17.41 -2.99
C LYS A 19 20.20 -17.52 -4.46
N PRO A 20 18.97 -17.18 -4.89
CA PRO A 20 18.70 -17.13 -6.31
C PRO A 20 19.82 -16.27 -6.86
N VAL A 21 20.63 -16.86 -7.75
CA VAL A 21 21.64 -16.11 -8.49
C VAL A 21 20.86 -14.90 -8.98
N ARG A 22 21.26 -13.71 -8.54
CA ARG A 22 20.63 -12.48 -9.03
C ARG A 22 20.72 -12.60 -10.55
N GLN A 23 19.61 -12.90 -11.21
CA GLN A 23 19.49 -12.65 -12.63
C GLN A 23 19.60 -11.13 -12.74
N GLU A 24 20.84 -10.67 -12.93
CA GLU A 24 21.14 -9.24 -13.10
C GLU A 24 20.39 -8.71 -14.32
N VAL A 25 20.15 -9.58 -15.30
CA VAL A 25 19.36 -9.36 -16.50
C VAL A 25 18.18 -10.32 -16.52
N LEU A 26 16.97 -9.79 -16.71
CA LEU A 26 15.75 -10.57 -16.85
C LEU A 26 15.55 -10.87 -18.33
N SER A 27 14.96 -12.02 -18.66
CA SER A 27 14.71 -12.36 -20.06
C SER A 27 13.73 -11.37 -20.70
N THR A 28 14.07 -10.89 -21.89
CA THR A 28 13.19 -10.07 -22.75
C THR A 28 12.41 -10.92 -23.76
N GLU A 29 12.65 -12.23 -23.84
CA GLU A 29 12.02 -13.12 -24.84
C GLU A 29 10.49 -13.10 -24.79
N GLN A 30 9.92 -12.90 -23.60
CA GLN A 30 8.48 -12.84 -23.41
C GLN A 30 7.91 -11.41 -23.53
N GLY A 31 8.76 -10.41 -23.74
CA GLY A 31 8.37 -8.99 -23.73
C GLY A 31 7.91 -8.52 -22.36
N LEU A 32 7.18 -7.41 -22.34
CA LEU A 32 6.46 -6.92 -21.17
C LEU A 32 4.96 -7.26 -21.32
N SER A 33 4.38 -7.81 -20.26
CA SER A 33 2.95 -8.16 -20.21
C SER A 33 2.24 -7.37 -19.12
N ILE A 34 0.99 -7.01 -19.34
CA ILE A 34 0.09 -6.49 -18.30
C ILE A 34 -1.16 -7.35 -18.20
N TYR A 35 -1.52 -7.70 -16.97
CA TYR A 35 -2.70 -8.47 -16.61
C TYR A 35 -3.74 -7.53 -16.02
N LEU A 36 -4.91 -7.49 -16.65
CA LEU A 36 -6.00 -6.57 -16.35
C LEU A 36 -7.32 -7.32 -16.17
N ARG A 37 -8.25 -6.68 -15.48
CA ARG A 37 -9.66 -7.04 -15.42
C ARG A 37 -10.51 -5.80 -15.64
N LEU A 38 -11.59 -5.94 -16.42
CA LEU A 38 -12.48 -4.81 -16.71
C LEU A 38 -13.26 -4.31 -15.47
N ASP A 39 -13.45 -5.19 -14.49
CA ASP A 39 -14.12 -4.94 -13.21
C ASP A 39 -13.14 -4.71 -12.04
N ASP A 40 -11.86 -4.46 -12.34
CA ASP A 40 -10.84 -4.09 -11.37
C ASP A 40 -10.47 -2.61 -11.52
N VAL A 41 -10.63 -1.86 -10.43
CA VAL A 41 -10.33 -0.42 -10.41
C VAL A 41 -8.83 -0.15 -10.52
N TYR A 42 -7.97 -1.04 -10.03
CA TYR A 42 -6.53 -0.89 -10.21
C TYR A 42 -6.13 -1.08 -11.67
N SER A 43 -6.83 -1.94 -12.40
CA SER A 43 -6.69 -2.05 -13.86
C SER A 43 -7.03 -0.73 -14.55
N TYR A 44 -8.06 0.00 -14.08
CA TYR A 44 -8.39 1.34 -14.60
C TYR A 44 -7.28 2.36 -14.35
N LEU A 45 -6.71 2.39 -13.14
CA LEU A 45 -5.58 3.29 -12.86
C LEU A 45 -4.35 2.92 -13.70
N ALA A 46 -4.09 1.62 -13.88
CA ALA A 46 -2.95 1.13 -14.63
C ALA A 46 -3.02 1.49 -16.13
N VAL A 47 -4.20 1.41 -16.76
CA VAL A 47 -4.33 1.68 -18.20
C VAL A 47 -3.98 3.12 -18.59
N GLN A 48 -4.21 4.08 -17.69
CA GLN A 48 -3.89 5.50 -17.88
C GLN A 48 -2.38 5.75 -18.04
N GLN A 49 -1.52 4.79 -17.71
CA GLN A 49 -0.07 4.90 -17.83
C GLN A 49 0.52 4.12 -19.02
N LEU A 50 -0.27 3.31 -19.72
CA LEU A 50 0.28 2.36 -20.70
C LEU A 50 0.78 3.02 -21.96
N THR A 51 0.13 4.09 -22.41
CA THR A 51 0.53 4.84 -23.61
C THR A 51 1.90 5.47 -23.41
N GLN A 52 2.08 6.19 -22.30
CA GLN A 52 3.36 6.78 -21.92
C GLN A 52 4.43 5.70 -21.65
N LEU A 53 4.06 4.56 -21.05
CA LEU A 53 4.97 3.44 -20.87
C LEU A 53 5.45 2.92 -22.22
N ASP A 54 4.53 2.58 -23.12
CA ASP A 54 4.84 2.07 -24.45
C ASP A 54 5.73 3.05 -25.22
N ASP A 55 5.50 4.36 -25.17
CA ASP A 55 6.36 5.37 -25.82
C ASP A 55 7.84 5.22 -25.46
N ILE A 56 8.13 4.97 -24.18
CA ILE A 56 9.50 4.93 -23.69
C ILE A 56 10.09 3.52 -23.61
N LEU A 57 9.34 2.46 -23.95
CA LEU A 57 9.89 1.10 -24.00
C LEU A 57 10.85 0.94 -25.19
N ALA A 58 11.90 0.15 -24.98
CA ALA A 58 12.73 -0.35 -26.08
C ALA A 58 11.93 -1.26 -27.01
N ASP A 59 12.29 -1.29 -28.29
CA ASP A 59 11.62 -2.08 -29.32
C ASP A 59 11.58 -3.58 -28.99
N ASP A 60 12.60 -4.10 -28.28
CA ASP A 60 12.67 -5.49 -27.83
C ASP A 60 11.53 -5.90 -26.88
N LEU A 61 10.86 -4.93 -26.25
CA LEU A 61 9.71 -5.17 -25.36
C LEU A 61 8.37 -4.86 -26.03
N LYS A 62 8.39 -4.35 -27.26
CA LYS A 62 7.20 -3.98 -28.01
C LYS A 62 6.73 -5.11 -28.92
N PRO A 63 5.41 -5.20 -29.18
CA PRO A 63 4.34 -4.45 -28.54
C PRO A 63 4.10 -4.92 -27.09
N LEU A 64 3.61 -4.01 -26.23
CA LEU A 64 3.12 -4.38 -24.90
C LEU A 64 2.02 -5.45 -25.02
N LYS A 65 2.18 -6.58 -24.32
CA LYS A 65 1.19 -7.65 -24.30
C LYS A 65 0.12 -7.34 -23.26
N VAL A 66 -1.14 -7.24 -23.68
CA VAL A 66 -2.29 -6.97 -22.83
C VAL A 66 -3.11 -8.24 -22.64
N ILE A 67 -3.20 -8.70 -21.40
CA ILE A 67 -3.98 -9.86 -20.99
C ILE A 67 -5.19 -9.37 -20.20
N ILE A 68 -6.40 -9.56 -20.74
CA ILE A 68 -7.64 -9.19 -20.07
C ILE A 68 -8.30 -10.48 -19.56
N SER A 69 -8.41 -10.61 -18.25
CA SER A 69 -9.17 -11.68 -17.62
C SER A 69 -10.59 -11.23 -17.30
N ASN A 70 -11.52 -12.19 -17.35
CA ASN A 70 -12.87 -12.02 -16.82
C ASN A 70 -13.06 -12.74 -15.47
N THR A 71 -11.98 -13.23 -14.86
CA THR A 71 -12.03 -14.06 -13.66
C THR A 71 -11.33 -13.34 -12.49
N SER A 72 -12.11 -13.05 -11.45
CA SER A 72 -11.58 -12.57 -10.17
C SER A 72 -10.88 -13.69 -9.42
N ALA A 73 -9.73 -13.38 -8.81
CA ALA A 73 -9.21 -14.22 -7.73
C ALA A 73 -10.05 -14.05 -6.45
N GLU A 74 -9.84 -14.94 -5.49
CA GLU A 74 -10.46 -14.87 -4.17
C GLU A 74 -9.92 -13.66 -3.39
N PRO A 75 -10.79 -12.88 -2.72
CA PRO A 75 -10.36 -11.81 -1.82
C PRO A 75 -9.37 -12.30 -0.75
N PRO A 76 -8.43 -11.44 -0.32
CA PRO A 76 -7.45 -11.81 0.70
C PRO A 76 -8.11 -11.95 2.08
N ASN A 77 -7.42 -12.68 2.97
CA ASN A 77 -7.67 -12.69 4.42
C ASN A 77 -9.13 -12.91 4.85
N GLY A 78 -9.88 -13.72 4.09
CA GLY A 78 -11.26 -14.09 4.42
C GLY A 78 -12.29 -12.98 4.22
N MET A 79 -11.91 -11.86 3.57
CA MET A 79 -12.85 -10.81 3.22
C MET A 79 -13.94 -11.33 2.27
N THR A 80 -15.13 -10.77 2.37
CA THR A 80 -16.17 -10.94 1.36
C THR A 80 -15.81 -10.18 0.07
N VAL A 81 -16.43 -10.57 -1.04
CA VAL A 81 -16.24 -9.89 -2.33
C VAL A 81 -16.69 -8.42 -2.27
N GLU A 82 -17.70 -8.10 -1.46
CA GLU A 82 -18.20 -6.74 -1.29
C GLU A 82 -17.22 -5.88 -0.49
N GLU A 83 -16.71 -6.40 0.64
CA GLU A 83 -15.69 -5.70 1.43
C GLU A 83 -14.43 -5.41 0.61
N TRP A 84 -13.97 -6.39 -0.16
CA TRP A 84 -12.82 -6.22 -1.05
C TRP A 84 -13.05 -5.13 -2.10
N ARG A 85 -14.23 -5.14 -2.74
CA ARG A 85 -14.58 -4.11 -3.73
C ARG A 85 -14.63 -2.72 -3.12
N ASN A 86 -15.26 -2.57 -1.97
CA ASN A 86 -15.37 -1.29 -1.28
C ASN A 86 -13.99 -0.77 -0.89
N TYR A 87 -13.13 -1.64 -0.33
CA TYR A 87 -11.73 -1.31 -0.05
C TYR A 87 -11.01 -0.81 -1.32
N CYS A 88 -11.10 -1.55 -2.42
CA CYS A 88 -10.41 -1.19 -3.66
C CYS A 88 -10.85 0.18 -4.19
N LEU A 89 -12.14 0.51 -4.11
CA LEU A 89 -12.67 1.80 -4.58
C LEU A 89 -12.14 2.98 -3.74
N GLU A 90 -12.11 2.83 -2.42
CA GLU A 90 -11.60 3.87 -1.52
C GLU A 90 -10.09 4.04 -1.67
N ASP A 91 -9.35 2.93 -1.77
CA ASP A 91 -7.91 2.95 -1.98
C ASP A 91 -7.55 3.55 -3.35
N ALA A 92 -8.28 3.18 -4.41
CA ALA A 92 -8.09 3.73 -5.74
C ALA A 92 -8.35 5.24 -5.79
N LYS A 93 -9.29 5.75 -5.00
CA LYS A 93 -9.54 7.20 -4.88
C LYS A 93 -8.31 7.93 -4.33
N ILE A 94 -7.70 7.37 -3.27
CA ILE A 94 -6.48 7.91 -2.66
C ILE A 94 -5.32 7.90 -3.67
N LEU A 95 -5.10 6.77 -4.34
CA LEU A 95 -4.08 6.64 -5.38
C LEU A 95 -4.32 7.59 -6.55
N ALA A 96 -5.57 7.75 -6.97
CA ALA A 96 -5.92 8.62 -8.08
C ALA A 96 -5.63 10.08 -7.78
N ASN A 97 -6.02 10.56 -6.59
CA ASN A 97 -5.70 11.92 -6.17
C ASN A 97 -4.18 12.15 -6.11
N GLN A 98 -3.45 11.23 -5.47
CA GLN A 98 -1.99 11.31 -5.31
C GLN A 98 -1.27 11.42 -6.67
N HIS A 99 -1.71 10.65 -7.66
CA HIS A 99 -1.06 10.57 -8.97
C HIS A 99 -1.73 11.39 -10.06
N ARG A 100 -2.81 12.11 -9.72
CA ARG A 100 -3.63 12.87 -10.65
C ARG A 100 -4.20 12.00 -11.77
N PHE A 101 -4.60 10.77 -11.44
CA PHE A 101 -5.38 9.94 -12.34
C PHE A 101 -6.79 10.47 -12.47
N SER A 102 -7.40 10.21 -13.62
CA SER A 102 -8.83 10.42 -13.80
C SER A 102 -9.59 9.40 -12.96
N TYR A 103 -10.41 9.85 -12.03
CA TYR A 103 -11.24 9.01 -11.17
C TYR A 103 -12.52 9.74 -10.80
N ASP A 104 -13.63 9.00 -10.64
CA ASP A 104 -14.89 9.58 -10.17
C ASP A 104 -14.82 9.66 -8.64
N ASP A 105 -14.41 10.81 -8.13
CA ASP A 105 -14.26 11.05 -6.70
C ASP A 105 -15.60 11.18 -5.97
N GLU A 106 -16.70 11.45 -6.68
CA GLU A 106 -18.02 11.70 -6.09
C GLU A 106 -18.77 10.38 -5.84
N LYS A 107 -18.84 9.51 -6.86
CA LYS A 107 -19.57 8.24 -6.79
C LYS A 107 -18.86 7.14 -7.58
N PRO A 108 -17.76 6.60 -7.05
CA PRO A 108 -17.12 5.45 -7.67
C PRO A 108 -18.04 4.24 -7.59
N GLU A 109 -18.44 3.72 -8.75
CA GLU A 109 -19.34 2.58 -8.86
C GLU A 109 -18.71 1.45 -9.68
N GLN A 110 -18.99 0.21 -9.28
CA GLN A 110 -18.58 -0.97 -10.04
C GLN A 110 -19.31 -1.03 -11.39
N PRO A 111 -18.60 -1.29 -12.51
CA PRO A 111 -19.24 -1.39 -13.81
C PRO A 111 -20.29 -2.51 -13.85
N SER A 112 -21.42 -2.26 -14.51
CA SER A 112 -22.49 -3.25 -14.62
C SER A 112 -22.07 -4.47 -15.45
N PRO A 113 -22.64 -5.67 -15.21
CA PRO A 113 -22.33 -6.86 -16.01
C PRO A 113 -22.59 -6.68 -17.52
N GLU A 114 -23.60 -5.88 -17.88
CA GLU A 114 -23.88 -5.55 -19.28
C GLU A 114 -22.77 -4.69 -19.88
N ALA A 115 -22.34 -3.64 -19.17
CA ALA A 115 -21.28 -2.75 -19.62
C ALA A 115 -19.94 -3.51 -19.77
N LEU A 116 -19.61 -4.39 -18.83
CA LEU A 116 -18.41 -5.25 -18.91
C LEU A 116 -18.42 -6.12 -20.18
N LYS A 117 -19.56 -6.72 -20.51
CA LYS A 117 -19.70 -7.52 -21.74
C LYS A 117 -19.56 -6.66 -23.00
N GLN A 118 -20.14 -5.46 -23.01
CA GLN A 118 -20.00 -4.53 -24.13
C GLN A 118 -18.54 -4.12 -24.34
N ALA A 119 -17.84 -3.76 -23.26
CA ALA A 119 -16.42 -3.41 -23.27
C ALA A 119 -15.54 -4.56 -23.80
N GLU A 120 -15.76 -5.79 -23.33
CA GLU A 120 -15.01 -6.95 -23.83
C GLU A 120 -15.19 -7.13 -25.34
N ILE A 121 -16.43 -6.99 -25.84
CA ILE A 121 -16.72 -7.11 -27.28
C ILE A 121 -16.04 -6.00 -28.10
N ILE A 122 -16.04 -4.75 -27.61
CA ILE A 122 -15.33 -3.64 -28.25
C ILE A 122 -13.84 -3.98 -28.39
N LEU A 123 -13.20 -4.41 -27.31
CA LEU A 123 -11.77 -4.71 -27.27
C LEU A 123 -11.40 -5.96 -28.09
N ARG A 124 -12.30 -6.96 -28.20
CA ARG A 124 -12.11 -8.15 -29.04
C ARG A 124 -12.24 -7.85 -30.54
N ASN A 125 -13.16 -6.97 -30.92
CA ASN A 125 -13.50 -6.75 -32.33
C ASN A 125 -12.71 -5.60 -32.97
N THR A 126 -12.01 -4.78 -32.17
CA THR A 126 -11.27 -3.63 -32.69
C THR A 126 -10.07 -4.01 -33.57
N PRO A 127 -9.94 -3.44 -34.78
CA PRO A 127 -8.77 -3.67 -35.65
C PRO A 127 -7.56 -2.79 -35.29
N LEU A 128 -7.70 -1.85 -34.34
CA LEU A 128 -6.61 -0.96 -33.92
C LEU A 128 -5.44 -1.77 -33.37
N THR A 129 -4.20 -1.31 -33.51
CA THR A 129 -2.97 -1.98 -33.04
C THR A 129 -1.99 -0.98 -32.41
N GLY A 130 -1.01 -1.49 -31.65
CA GLY A 130 -0.01 -0.67 -30.97
C GLY A 130 -0.65 0.39 -30.08
N GLN A 131 -0.14 1.62 -30.14
CA GLN A 131 -0.65 2.74 -29.34
C GLN A 131 -2.13 3.05 -29.56
N ASN A 132 -2.64 2.92 -30.79
CA ASN A 132 -4.06 3.16 -31.06
C ASN A 132 -4.96 2.16 -30.31
N PHE A 133 -4.48 0.93 -30.07
CA PHE A 133 -5.18 -0.01 -29.22
C PHE A 133 -5.09 0.39 -27.74
N LEU A 134 -3.94 0.87 -27.27
CA LEU A 134 -3.77 1.33 -25.88
C LEU A 134 -4.66 2.54 -25.57
N TYR A 135 -4.79 3.50 -26.48
CA TYR A 135 -5.75 4.62 -26.34
C TYR A 135 -7.19 4.13 -26.25
N LEU A 136 -7.59 3.20 -27.13
CA LEU A 136 -8.93 2.60 -27.05
C LEU A 136 -9.14 1.83 -25.74
N LEU A 137 -8.11 1.12 -25.26
CA LEU A 137 -8.17 0.40 -24.00
C LEU A 137 -8.44 1.37 -22.84
N GLU A 138 -7.66 2.44 -22.76
CA GLU A 138 -7.84 3.51 -21.78
C GLU A 138 -9.25 4.13 -21.88
N ASP A 139 -9.71 4.48 -23.09
CA ASP A 139 -11.04 5.03 -23.33
C ASP A 139 -12.16 4.09 -22.86
N VAL A 140 -12.06 2.79 -23.16
CA VAL A 140 -13.04 1.77 -22.73
C VAL A 140 -13.11 1.69 -21.23
N PHE A 141 -11.97 1.64 -20.53
CA PHE A 141 -11.95 1.68 -19.08
C PHE A 141 -12.52 2.99 -18.54
N HIS A 142 -12.13 4.14 -19.10
CA HIS A 142 -12.66 5.44 -18.71
C HIS A 142 -14.18 5.49 -18.83
N MET A 143 -14.74 5.00 -19.94
CA MET A 143 -16.19 4.91 -20.12
C MET A 143 -16.88 3.99 -19.13
N LEU A 144 -16.25 2.87 -18.73
CA LEU A 144 -16.79 1.96 -17.72
C LEU A 144 -16.82 2.62 -16.33
N TRP A 145 -15.69 3.19 -15.90
CA TRP A 145 -15.49 3.67 -14.53
C TRP A 145 -16.04 5.08 -14.28
N GLN A 146 -16.26 5.87 -15.34
CA GLN A 146 -16.93 7.18 -15.30
C GLN A 146 -18.41 7.10 -15.70
N GLN A 147 -18.98 5.89 -15.74
CA GLN A 147 -20.39 5.64 -16.06
C GLN A 147 -20.87 6.26 -17.39
N GLN A 148 -19.98 6.40 -18.38
CA GLN A 148 -20.30 6.97 -19.70
C GLN A 148 -20.93 5.92 -20.63
N TYR A 149 -21.94 5.20 -20.12
CA TYR A 149 -22.55 4.04 -20.78
C TYR A 149 -23.18 4.36 -22.15
N GLY A 150 -23.62 5.62 -22.36
CA GLY A 150 -24.10 6.07 -23.66
C GLY A 150 -23.02 6.01 -24.76
N LYS A 151 -21.79 6.46 -24.45
CA LYS A 151 -20.65 6.39 -25.38
C LYS A 151 -20.22 4.94 -25.60
N LEU A 152 -20.16 4.16 -24.52
CA LEU A 152 -19.81 2.74 -24.58
C LEU A 152 -20.76 1.98 -25.51
N ARG A 153 -22.07 2.21 -25.38
CA ARG A 153 -23.09 1.57 -26.23
C ARG A 153 -22.91 1.92 -27.70
N THR A 154 -22.61 3.18 -28.04
CA THR A 154 -22.36 3.58 -29.43
C THR A 154 -21.16 2.84 -30.01
N LEU A 155 -20.04 2.78 -29.27
CA LEU A 155 -18.85 2.04 -29.70
C LEU A 155 -19.12 0.53 -29.82
N PHE A 156 -19.89 -0.04 -28.90
CA PHE A 156 -20.31 -1.43 -28.94
C PHE A 156 -21.10 -1.76 -30.21
N VAL A 157 -22.06 -0.91 -30.59
CA VAL A 157 -22.83 -1.08 -31.83
C VAL A 157 -21.90 -1.05 -33.05
N MET A 158 -20.97 -0.09 -33.11
CA MET A 158 -20.00 0.02 -34.21
C MET A 158 -19.10 -1.23 -34.28
N ALA A 159 -18.57 -1.69 -33.15
CA ALA A 159 -17.71 -2.86 -33.06
C ALA A 159 -18.45 -4.18 -33.34
N SER A 160 -19.74 -4.27 -33.03
CA SER A 160 -20.53 -5.50 -33.22
C SER A 160 -21.10 -5.63 -34.64
N GLN A 161 -21.49 -4.51 -35.26
CA GLN A 161 -22.14 -4.53 -36.58
C GLN A 161 -21.14 -4.46 -37.74
N HIS A 162 -20.01 -3.78 -37.55
CA HIS A 162 -19.07 -3.50 -38.64
C HIS A 162 -17.74 -4.26 -38.53
N GLN A 163 -17.47 -4.91 -37.40
CA GLN A 163 -16.21 -5.61 -37.16
C GLN A 163 -16.46 -7.06 -36.72
N LYS A 164 -15.45 -7.90 -36.96
CA LYS A 164 -15.41 -9.29 -36.48
C LYS A 164 -14.36 -9.41 -35.37
N PRO A 165 -14.42 -10.46 -34.53
CA PRO A 165 -13.36 -10.75 -33.57
C PRO A 165 -11.99 -10.78 -34.25
N GLN A 166 -11.05 -10.00 -33.73
CA GLN A 166 -9.68 -9.97 -34.18
C GLN A 166 -8.83 -10.92 -33.33
N ASN A 167 -7.76 -11.45 -33.89
CA ASN A 167 -6.84 -12.31 -33.18
C ASN A 167 -5.41 -11.77 -33.33
N PHE A 168 -4.89 -11.17 -32.26
CA PHE A 168 -3.55 -10.61 -32.19
C PHE A 168 -2.77 -11.27 -31.05
N PRO A 169 -1.50 -11.67 -31.26
CA PRO A 169 -0.72 -12.37 -30.25
C PRO A 169 -0.46 -11.53 -28.98
N GLU A 170 -0.46 -10.21 -29.11
CA GLU A 170 -0.27 -9.27 -28.01
C GLU A 170 -1.56 -8.96 -27.23
N ARG A 171 -2.72 -9.52 -27.61
CA ARG A 171 -4.01 -9.28 -26.95
C ARG A 171 -4.67 -10.59 -26.60
N ILE A 172 -4.64 -10.91 -25.31
CA ILE A 172 -5.06 -12.21 -24.83
C ILE A 172 -6.26 -12.00 -23.92
N PHE A 173 -7.37 -12.65 -24.25
CA PHE A 173 -8.51 -12.73 -23.34
C PHE A 173 -8.47 -14.09 -22.65
N SER A 174 -8.43 -14.10 -21.33
CA SER A 174 -8.21 -15.32 -20.54
C SER A 174 -9.19 -15.46 -19.39
N HIS A 175 -9.09 -16.61 -18.70
CA HIS A 175 -9.81 -16.90 -17.45
C HIS A 175 -8.84 -17.03 -16.27
N THR A 176 -7.64 -16.42 -16.40
CA THR A 176 -6.63 -16.47 -15.35
C THR A 176 -7.15 -15.69 -14.14
N PRO A 177 -7.24 -16.27 -12.93
CA PRO A 177 -7.64 -15.52 -11.75
C PRO A 177 -6.66 -14.36 -11.49
N ILE A 178 -7.19 -13.13 -11.46
CA ILE A 178 -6.43 -11.92 -11.15
C ILE A 178 -7.11 -11.25 -9.95
N LEU A 179 -6.35 -11.02 -8.87
CA LEU A 179 -6.85 -10.26 -7.72
C LEU A 179 -6.84 -8.76 -8.05
N GLU A 180 -5.66 -8.26 -8.37
CA GLU A 180 -5.37 -6.88 -8.79
C GLU A 180 -4.53 -6.92 -10.06
N SER A 181 -4.61 -5.86 -10.88
CA SER A 181 -3.73 -5.70 -12.03
C SER A 181 -2.24 -5.77 -11.69
N TYR A 182 -1.47 -6.41 -12.58
CA TYR A 182 -0.01 -6.49 -12.45
C TYR A 182 0.70 -6.56 -13.80
N PHE A 183 1.92 -6.07 -13.84
CA PHE A 183 2.86 -6.31 -14.92
C PHE A 183 3.66 -7.59 -14.68
N GLU A 184 4.00 -8.29 -15.75
CA GLU A 184 4.93 -9.40 -15.73
C GLU A 184 6.12 -9.14 -16.66
N PHE A 185 7.33 -9.25 -16.12
CA PHE A 185 8.58 -9.10 -16.85
C PHE A 185 9.61 -10.13 -16.37
N GLY A 186 10.10 -10.97 -17.30
CA GLY A 186 11.07 -12.02 -17.00
C GLY A 186 10.65 -12.98 -15.88
N GLY A 187 9.37 -13.36 -15.86
CA GLY A 187 8.77 -14.24 -14.85
C GLY A 187 8.55 -13.60 -13.47
N ARG A 188 8.68 -12.27 -13.36
CA ARG A 188 8.41 -11.53 -12.12
C ARG A 188 7.16 -10.68 -12.25
N LYS A 189 6.36 -10.65 -11.19
CA LYS A 189 5.15 -9.83 -11.07
C LYS A 189 5.42 -8.52 -10.35
N TYR A 190 4.75 -7.47 -10.79
CA TYR A 190 4.80 -6.11 -10.27
C TYR A 190 3.37 -5.59 -10.19
N HIS A 191 2.84 -5.32 -9.00
CA HIS A 191 1.50 -4.72 -8.84
C HIS A 191 1.42 -3.42 -9.62
N ALA A 192 0.38 -3.24 -10.44
CA ALA A 192 0.48 -2.30 -11.56
C ALA A 192 0.70 -0.85 -11.12
N VAL A 193 -0.04 -0.36 -10.13
CA VAL A 193 0.14 1.01 -9.61
C VAL A 193 1.30 1.04 -8.60
N ASP A 194 1.28 0.12 -7.63
CA ASP A 194 2.21 0.14 -6.49
C ASP A 194 3.68 -0.16 -6.85
N ASP A 195 3.91 -1.02 -7.84
CA ASP A 195 5.25 -1.43 -8.26
C ASP A 195 5.68 -0.85 -9.61
N LEU A 196 4.93 0.08 -10.22
CA LEU A 196 5.30 0.62 -11.54
C LEU A 196 6.71 1.18 -11.55
N LEU A 197 7.05 2.00 -10.56
CA LEU A 197 8.40 2.59 -10.47
C LEU A 197 9.48 1.53 -10.26
N ARG A 198 9.15 0.45 -9.57
CA ARG A 198 10.05 -0.69 -9.40
C ARG A 198 10.31 -1.40 -10.73
N LEU A 199 9.28 -1.57 -11.55
CA LEU A 199 9.41 -2.06 -12.92
C LEU A 199 10.26 -1.08 -13.75
N ILE A 200 9.93 0.21 -13.75
CA ILE A 200 10.63 1.24 -14.49
C ILE A 200 12.13 1.29 -14.15
N ARG A 201 12.49 1.27 -12.85
CA ARG A 201 13.90 1.21 -12.41
C ARG A 201 14.59 -0.04 -12.91
N ARG A 202 13.90 -1.19 -12.95
CA ARG A 202 14.43 -2.44 -13.49
C ARG A 202 14.70 -2.31 -14.99
N LEU A 203 13.74 -1.79 -15.75
CA LEU A 203 13.87 -1.58 -17.19
C LEU A 203 15.01 -0.61 -17.49
N LYS A 204 15.12 0.50 -16.73
CA LYS A 204 16.22 1.46 -16.81
C LYS A 204 17.58 0.81 -16.55
N GLN A 205 17.69 0.00 -15.50
CA GLN A 205 18.93 -0.73 -15.17
C GLN A 205 19.40 -1.65 -16.31
N GLN A 206 18.47 -2.23 -17.06
CA GLN A 206 18.76 -3.11 -18.19
C GLN A 206 18.82 -2.37 -19.53
N LYS A 207 18.75 -1.03 -19.52
CA LYS A 207 18.74 -0.16 -20.72
C LYS A 207 17.59 -0.48 -21.69
N LEU A 208 16.44 -0.87 -21.14
CA LEU A 208 15.23 -1.21 -21.88
C LEU A 208 14.24 -0.02 -21.97
N LEU A 209 14.71 1.19 -21.67
CA LEU A 209 13.95 2.43 -21.82
C LEU A 209 14.67 3.36 -22.81
N THR A 210 13.94 3.94 -23.74
CA THR A 210 14.42 4.90 -24.74
C THR A 210 14.30 6.35 -24.26
N GLY A 211 13.42 6.61 -23.30
CA GLY A 211 13.17 7.92 -22.71
C GLY A 211 13.31 7.95 -21.19
N ASN A 212 13.26 9.15 -20.62
CA ASN A 212 13.19 9.30 -19.17
C ASN A 212 11.74 9.08 -18.71
N PRO A 213 11.52 8.14 -17.76
CA PRO A 213 10.21 7.96 -17.18
C PRO A 213 9.83 9.19 -16.36
N ILE A 214 8.73 9.85 -16.74
CA ILE A 214 8.04 10.83 -15.90
C ILE A 214 6.80 10.11 -15.37
N PHE A 215 7.01 9.11 -14.51
CA PHE A 215 5.93 8.37 -13.87
C PHE A 215 5.89 8.72 -12.39
N LEU A 216 4.68 8.65 -11.84
CA LEU A 216 4.22 8.41 -10.45
C LEU A 216 5.17 8.72 -9.29
N ILE A 217 4.61 9.23 -8.20
CA ILE A 217 5.28 9.36 -6.91
C ILE A 217 5.63 7.96 -6.35
N ASN A 218 6.77 7.81 -5.68
CA ASN A 218 7.18 6.50 -5.17
C ASN A 218 6.56 6.15 -3.81
N HIS A 219 5.61 5.21 -3.83
CA HIS A 219 4.93 4.66 -2.65
C HIS A 219 5.85 3.98 -1.61
N ILE A 220 7.12 3.74 -1.94
CA ILE A 220 8.11 3.06 -1.09
C ILE A 220 9.41 3.90 -0.95
N GLU A 221 9.43 5.16 -1.37
CA GLU A 221 10.53 6.08 -0.98
C GLU A 221 10.16 6.81 0.30
N TRP A 222 10.38 6.09 1.39
CA TRP A 222 10.40 6.62 2.74
C TRP A 222 11.44 7.76 2.82
N ARG A 223 11.08 8.89 3.43
CA ARG A 223 11.83 10.18 3.54
C ARG A 223 11.73 11.19 2.38
N GLU A 224 11.14 10.89 1.22
CA GLU A 224 11.09 11.87 0.11
C GLU A 224 10.02 12.96 0.28
N HIS A 225 9.08 12.78 1.20
CA HIS A 225 7.94 13.66 1.40
C HIS A 225 7.84 14.22 2.82
N LEU A 226 8.94 14.18 3.58
CA LEU A 226 8.97 14.83 4.89
C LEU A 226 8.64 16.31 4.72
N MET A 227 7.64 16.77 5.48
CA MET A 227 7.24 18.17 5.47
C MET A 227 8.41 19.03 5.91
N SER A 228 8.96 19.82 4.99
CA SER A 228 10.14 20.65 5.24
C SER A 228 9.81 22.05 5.76
N ASP A 229 8.55 22.49 5.60
CA ASP A 229 8.11 23.79 6.08
C ASP A 229 7.96 23.77 7.61
N ALA A 230 8.61 24.72 8.28
CA ALA A 230 8.67 24.73 9.74
C ALA A 230 7.36 25.18 10.39
N GLU A 231 6.56 26.01 9.72
CA GLU A 231 5.27 26.47 10.21
C GLU A 231 4.26 25.33 10.11
N GLU A 232 4.16 24.71 8.93
CA GLU A 232 3.30 23.54 8.71
C GLU A 232 3.66 22.39 9.67
N LEU A 233 4.95 22.13 9.87
CA LEU A 233 5.41 21.11 10.81
C LEU A 233 5.02 21.42 12.26
N ALA A 234 5.23 22.66 12.71
CA ALA A 234 4.87 23.09 14.06
C ALA A 234 3.35 22.97 14.29
N GLU A 235 2.55 23.29 13.27
CA GLU A 235 1.10 23.11 13.32
C GLU A 235 0.72 21.64 13.48
N ILE A 236 1.25 20.74 12.66
CA ILE A 236 1.00 19.29 12.79
C ILE A 236 1.42 18.79 14.17
N GLN A 237 2.62 19.17 14.64
CA GLN A 237 3.11 18.76 15.95
C GLN A 237 2.19 19.22 17.09
N SER A 238 1.54 20.38 16.95
CA SER A 238 0.60 20.93 17.92
C SER A 238 -0.76 20.23 17.93
N MET A 239 -1.11 19.52 16.85
CA MET A 239 -2.35 18.74 16.75
C MET A 239 -2.26 17.40 17.50
N HIS A 240 -1.07 17.03 18.01
CA HIS A 240 -0.83 15.79 18.75
C HIS A 240 -1.40 14.53 18.06
N PRO A 241 -0.95 14.22 16.83
CA PRO A 241 -1.46 13.06 16.10
C PRO A 241 -1.24 11.76 16.87
N GLU A 242 -2.24 10.88 16.85
CA GLU A 242 -2.15 9.53 17.44
C GLU A 242 -2.15 8.49 16.32
N LEU A 243 -1.30 7.48 16.43
CA LEU A 243 -1.20 6.38 15.46
C LEU A 243 -1.28 5.04 16.18
N ASP A 244 -2.37 4.33 15.92
CA ASP A 244 -2.61 2.97 16.40
C ASP A 244 -2.06 1.97 15.39
N LEU A 245 -1.17 1.06 15.81
CA LEU A 245 -0.62 0.01 14.96
C LEU A 245 -1.06 -1.37 15.44
N TYR A 246 -1.80 -2.07 14.58
CA TYR A 246 -2.16 -3.47 14.74
C TYR A 246 -1.14 -4.33 13.99
N ILE A 247 -0.30 -5.02 14.74
CA ILE A 247 0.89 -5.69 14.20
C ILE A 247 0.86 -7.20 14.43
N ALA A 248 1.15 -7.96 13.39
CA ALA A 248 1.39 -9.40 13.50
C ALA A 248 2.86 -9.61 13.89
N LEU A 249 3.11 -10.22 15.04
CA LEU A 249 4.47 -10.32 15.60
C LEU A 249 5.38 -11.25 14.79
N GLU A 250 4.79 -12.22 14.09
CA GLU A 250 5.46 -13.13 13.17
C GLU A 250 5.70 -12.56 11.76
N ASP A 251 5.25 -11.32 11.49
CA ASP A 251 5.39 -10.67 10.20
C ASP A 251 6.61 -9.71 10.17
N PRO A 252 7.60 -9.94 9.27
CA PRO A 252 8.74 -9.05 9.14
C PRO A 252 8.37 -7.63 8.69
N ILE A 253 7.27 -7.45 7.96
CA ILE A 253 6.80 -6.12 7.54
C ILE A 253 6.32 -5.32 8.75
N SER A 254 5.66 -5.96 9.71
CA SER A 254 5.26 -5.33 10.98
C SER A 254 6.47 -4.76 11.73
N TRP A 255 7.58 -5.51 11.81
CA TRP A 255 8.84 -5.01 12.39
C TRP A 255 9.41 -3.82 11.61
N LEU A 256 9.58 -3.98 10.29
CA LEU A 256 10.20 -2.95 9.44
C LEU A 256 9.44 -1.63 9.51
N LEU A 257 8.12 -1.70 9.53
CA LEU A 257 7.22 -0.55 9.59
C LEU A 257 7.23 0.11 10.97
N LEU A 258 7.15 -0.67 12.06
CA LEU A 258 7.28 -0.12 13.41
C LEU A 258 8.61 0.61 13.59
N ALA A 259 9.71 -0.03 13.19
CA ALA A 259 11.04 0.56 13.31
C ALA A 259 11.16 1.85 12.52
N TYR A 260 10.72 1.85 11.25
CA TYR A 260 10.72 3.06 10.42
C TYR A 260 9.89 4.18 11.04
N ILE A 261 8.64 3.91 11.42
CA ILE A 261 7.74 4.93 11.98
C ILE A 261 8.31 5.49 13.28
N LYS A 262 8.80 4.62 14.18
CA LYS A 262 9.36 5.04 15.47
C LYS A 262 10.65 5.84 15.32
N GLU A 263 11.55 5.40 14.45
CA GLU A 263 12.87 6.02 14.28
C GLU A 263 12.81 7.33 13.48
N GLU A 264 11.92 7.41 12.49
CA GLU A 264 11.91 8.51 11.52
C GLU A 264 10.72 9.45 11.66
N LEU A 265 9.51 8.94 11.90
CA LEU A 265 8.28 9.74 11.80
C LEU A 265 7.76 10.23 13.15
N ALA A 266 7.78 9.37 14.17
CA ALA A 266 7.08 9.63 15.42
C ALA A 266 7.61 10.87 16.13
N ASN A 267 8.94 10.97 16.27
CA ASN A 267 9.56 12.16 16.87
C ASN A 267 9.47 13.38 15.95
N TYR A 268 9.54 13.18 14.62
CA TYR A 268 9.52 14.27 13.67
C TYR A 268 8.17 15.00 13.66
N TYR A 269 7.07 14.25 13.63
CA TYR A 269 5.71 14.78 13.59
C TYR A 269 5.03 14.85 14.97
N ASN A 270 5.74 14.53 16.05
CA ASN A 270 5.18 14.41 17.40
C ASN A 270 3.97 13.44 17.47
N ILE A 271 4.08 12.30 16.79
CA ILE A 271 3.04 11.26 16.77
C ILE A 271 3.12 10.41 18.02
N GLN A 272 2.02 10.32 18.75
CA GLN A 272 1.85 9.35 19.82
C GLN A 272 1.52 7.97 19.24
N LEU A 273 2.42 7.00 19.44
CA LEU A 273 2.25 5.63 18.96
C LEU A 273 1.52 4.78 20.00
N ASN A 274 0.52 4.02 19.56
CA ASN A 274 -0.13 2.98 20.35
C ASN A 274 0.00 1.64 19.63
N LEU A 275 0.35 0.57 20.35
CA LEU A 275 0.56 -0.76 19.74
C LEU A 275 -0.47 -1.77 20.21
N TYR A 276 -0.96 -2.54 19.24
CA TYR A 276 -1.93 -3.61 19.42
C TYR A 276 -1.37 -4.89 18.81
N PRO A 277 -0.60 -5.69 19.56
CA PRO A 277 -0.10 -6.97 19.05
C PRO A 277 -1.27 -7.90 18.73
N LEU A 278 -1.21 -8.54 17.58
CA LEU A 278 -2.21 -9.51 17.15
C LEU A 278 -1.84 -10.92 17.59
N SER A 279 -2.83 -11.83 17.61
CA SER A 279 -2.53 -13.24 17.82
C SER A 279 -1.75 -13.84 16.64
N TYR A 280 -1.28 -15.07 16.77
CA TYR A 280 -0.54 -15.73 15.71
C TYR A 280 -1.49 -16.15 14.56
N HIS A 281 -1.25 -15.63 13.36
CA HIS A 281 -2.08 -15.85 12.17
C HIS A 281 -1.55 -16.94 11.22
N GLY A 282 -0.45 -17.62 11.56
CA GLY A 282 0.09 -18.69 10.72
C GLY A 282 0.59 -18.24 9.35
N ARG A 283 0.96 -16.95 9.21
CA ARG A 283 1.45 -16.39 7.94
C ARG A 283 2.84 -16.92 7.62
N ASP A 284 2.92 -18.08 6.95
CA ASP A 284 4.18 -18.78 6.68
C ASP A 284 4.87 -18.38 5.36
N ALA A 285 4.13 -17.73 4.46
CA ALA A 285 4.61 -17.33 3.14
C ALA A 285 4.79 -15.82 3.06
N PHE A 286 6.04 -15.36 3.03
CA PHE A 286 6.39 -13.95 2.85
C PHE A 286 7.22 -13.74 1.60
N ASP A 287 7.06 -12.57 0.97
CA ASP A 287 8.02 -12.08 -0.02
C ASP A 287 9.29 -11.61 0.70
N TRP A 288 10.20 -12.54 0.97
CA TRP A 288 11.51 -12.24 1.56
C TRP A 288 12.34 -11.28 0.71
N SER A 289 12.11 -11.25 -0.60
CA SER A 289 12.79 -10.31 -1.49
C SER A 289 12.31 -8.88 -1.27
N LEU A 290 11.02 -8.69 -1.00
CA LEU A 290 10.42 -7.43 -0.59
C LEU A 290 10.99 -7.00 0.77
N ALA A 291 10.88 -7.84 1.81
CA ALA A 291 11.42 -7.52 3.15
C ALA A 291 12.91 -7.14 3.11
N THR A 292 13.72 -7.88 2.34
CA THR A 292 15.16 -7.57 2.17
C THR A 292 15.40 -6.22 1.51
N ARG A 293 14.58 -5.84 0.51
CA ARG A 293 14.71 -4.55 -0.15
C ARG A 293 14.31 -3.42 0.78
N LEU A 294 13.23 -3.60 1.52
CA LEU A 294 12.73 -2.60 2.46
C LEU A 294 13.75 -2.31 3.54
N SER A 295 14.29 -3.35 4.18
CA SER A 295 15.39 -3.22 5.13
C SER A 295 16.57 -2.38 4.60
N LYS A 296 16.93 -2.56 3.32
CA LYS A 296 18.03 -1.78 2.72
C LYS A 296 17.66 -0.34 2.43
N ARG A 297 16.40 -0.06 2.15
CA ARG A 297 15.90 1.28 1.81
C ARG A 297 15.62 2.11 3.06
N SER A 298 15.02 1.49 4.07
CA SER A 298 14.71 2.12 5.35
C SER A 298 15.89 2.16 6.32
N GLU A 299 17.00 1.51 5.95
CA GLU A 299 18.17 1.32 6.82
C GLU A 299 17.87 0.52 8.10
N VAL A 300 16.66 -0.05 8.23
CA VAL A 300 16.26 -0.92 9.33
C VAL A 300 16.82 -2.32 9.08
N LYS A 301 17.58 -2.86 10.03
CA LYS A 301 18.09 -4.24 9.95
C LYS A 301 16.95 -5.25 10.13
N PHE A 302 17.04 -6.39 9.44
CA PHE A 302 16.09 -7.51 9.61
C PHE A 302 16.75 -8.90 9.57
N THR A 303 18.09 -8.96 9.62
CA THR A 303 18.83 -10.24 9.67
C THR A 303 20.04 -10.13 10.60
N PRO A 304 20.47 -11.24 11.24
CA PRO A 304 19.81 -12.55 11.27
C PRO A 304 18.51 -12.52 12.10
N PHE A 305 17.56 -13.41 11.78
CA PHE A 305 16.29 -13.54 12.50
C PHE A 305 15.98 -14.98 12.86
N CYS A 306 15.15 -15.18 13.88
CA CYS A 306 14.45 -16.43 14.14
C CYS A 306 12.96 -16.12 14.04
N ARG A 307 12.26 -16.79 13.13
CA ARG A 307 10.85 -16.47 12.87
C ARG A 307 10.00 -16.89 14.07
N PRO A 308 9.14 -16.01 14.62
CA PRO A 308 8.25 -16.35 15.72
C PRO A 308 7.30 -17.51 15.39
N THR A 309 7.22 -18.47 16.29
CA THR A 309 6.15 -19.48 16.36
C THR A 309 4.97 -18.93 17.15
N ALA A 310 3.83 -19.64 17.17
CA ALA A 310 2.69 -19.29 18.03
C ALA A 310 3.10 -19.13 19.51
N GLU A 311 3.95 -20.03 20.03
CA GLU A 311 4.48 -19.94 21.40
C GLU A 311 5.37 -18.70 21.58
N SER A 312 6.25 -18.41 20.61
CA SER A 312 7.08 -17.20 20.63
C SER A 312 6.22 -15.93 20.61
N THR A 313 5.19 -15.87 19.77
CA THR A 313 4.24 -14.74 19.69
C THR A 313 3.55 -14.51 21.02
N LEU A 314 3.08 -15.57 21.69
CA LEU A 314 2.47 -15.46 23.02
C LEU A 314 3.48 -14.96 24.06
N ASN A 315 4.71 -15.49 24.07
CA ASN A 315 5.76 -15.04 24.99
C ASN A 315 6.18 -13.58 24.74
N MET A 316 6.20 -13.13 23.48
CA MET A 316 6.43 -11.73 23.12
C MET A 316 5.32 -10.82 23.68
N ALA A 317 4.06 -11.21 23.49
CA ALA A 317 2.91 -10.49 24.03
C ALA A 317 2.91 -10.49 25.57
N GLN A 318 3.34 -11.57 26.21
CA GLN A 318 3.49 -11.65 27.66
C GLN A 318 4.48 -10.62 28.19
N LEU A 319 5.67 -10.51 27.58
CA LEU A 319 6.65 -9.49 27.93
C LEU A 319 6.08 -8.07 27.72
N TYR A 320 5.41 -7.85 26.59
CA TYR A 320 4.78 -6.57 26.25
C TYR A 320 3.74 -6.10 27.28
N TYR A 321 2.85 -6.99 27.71
CA TYR A 321 1.82 -6.65 28.70
C TYR A 321 2.31 -6.67 30.15
N SER A 322 3.57 -7.03 30.39
CA SER A 322 4.19 -7.01 31.72
C SER A 322 4.78 -5.65 32.11
N VAL A 323 4.75 -4.67 31.20
CA VAL A 323 5.23 -3.30 31.46
C VAL A 323 4.10 -2.26 31.46
N PRO A 324 4.29 -1.10 32.12
CA PRO A 324 3.37 0.02 32.04
C PRO A 324 3.11 0.48 30.61
N GLU A 325 1.94 1.07 30.37
CA GLU A 325 1.48 1.47 29.04
C GLU A 325 2.45 2.44 28.35
N GLU A 326 3.06 3.34 29.11
CA GLU A 326 3.99 4.34 28.61
C GLU A 326 5.30 3.73 28.07
N GLN A 327 5.62 2.50 28.46
CA GLN A 327 6.86 1.80 28.04
C GLN A 327 6.61 0.78 26.92
N ARG A 328 5.35 0.47 26.63
CA ARG A 328 4.95 -0.63 25.74
C ARG A 328 5.54 -0.52 24.34
N VAL A 329 5.57 0.69 23.77
CA VAL A 329 6.12 0.93 22.43
C VAL A 329 7.61 0.60 22.37
N ASP A 330 8.38 1.10 23.33
CA ASP A 330 9.83 0.84 23.41
C ASP A 330 10.12 -0.64 23.65
N VAL A 331 9.37 -1.26 24.56
CA VAL A 331 9.51 -2.69 24.87
C VAL A 331 9.19 -3.56 23.65
N MET A 332 8.10 -3.28 22.92
CA MET A 332 7.78 -4.02 21.70
C MET A 332 8.84 -3.83 20.62
N TYR A 333 9.35 -2.60 20.46
CA TYR A 333 10.44 -2.31 19.55
C TYR A 333 11.68 -3.16 19.89
N ASP A 334 12.09 -3.22 21.17
CA ASP A 334 13.24 -4.01 21.60
C ASP A 334 13.03 -5.53 21.42
N ILE A 335 11.82 -6.03 21.72
CA ILE A 335 11.42 -7.42 21.49
C ILE A 335 11.55 -7.78 20.02
N LEU A 336 10.92 -6.99 19.14
CA LEU A 336 10.96 -7.24 17.69
C LEU A 336 12.38 -7.07 17.15
N GLN A 337 13.14 -6.10 17.62
CA GLN A 337 14.54 -5.95 17.26
C GLN A 337 15.35 -7.19 17.64
N ALA A 338 15.14 -7.76 18.82
CA ALA A 338 15.84 -8.96 19.26
C ALA A 338 15.51 -10.19 18.39
N VAL A 339 14.24 -10.36 18.04
CA VAL A 339 13.76 -11.45 17.18
C VAL A 339 14.26 -11.29 15.74
N TRP A 340 14.00 -10.12 15.15
CA TRP A 340 14.18 -9.86 13.72
C TRP A 340 15.58 -9.39 13.36
N THR A 341 16.43 -9.01 14.31
CA THR A 341 17.80 -8.56 13.97
C THR A 341 18.91 -9.29 14.72
N LYS A 342 18.59 -9.97 15.83
CA LYS A 342 19.55 -10.70 16.66
C LYS A 342 19.28 -12.21 16.69
N GLY A 343 18.27 -12.69 15.95
CA GLY A 343 17.94 -14.11 15.83
C GLY A 343 17.48 -14.75 17.15
N ARG A 344 16.89 -13.98 18.07
CA ARG A 344 16.39 -14.52 19.33
C ARG A 344 15.09 -15.28 19.09
N ASP A 345 15.08 -16.55 19.47
CA ASP A 345 13.89 -17.39 19.54
C ASP A 345 13.25 -17.28 20.93
N LEU A 346 12.09 -16.62 21.07
CA LEU A 346 11.43 -16.44 22.36
C LEU A 346 10.55 -17.63 22.78
N SER A 347 10.48 -18.71 21.98
CA SER A 347 10.03 -20.01 22.47
C SER A 347 11.14 -20.74 23.25
N PHE A 348 12.41 -20.37 23.02
CA PHE A 348 13.54 -20.94 23.75
C PHE A 348 13.75 -20.23 25.10
N LYS A 349 13.47 -20.94 26.20
CA LYS A 349 13.50 -20.40 27.56
C LYS A 349 14.73 -19.52 27.92
N PRO A 350 15.98 -19.88 27.59
CA PRO A 350 17.13 -19.01 27.87
C PRO A 350 17.09 -17.66 27.15
N HIS A 351 16.56 -17.59 25.92
CA HIS A 351 16.38 -16.32 25.23
C HIS A 351 15.25 -15.50 25.86
N LEU A 352 14.15 -16.14 26.23
CA LEU A 352 13.03 -15.47 26.92
C LEU A 352 13.48 -14.87 28.26
N GLN A 353 14.21 -15.64 29.06
CA GLN A 353 14.75 -15.16 30.35
C GLN A 353 15.76 -14.03 30.18
N GLN A 354 16.63 -14.10 29.16
CA GLN A 354 17.53 -13.01 28.84
C GLN A 354 16.76 -11.76 28.42
N MET A 355 15.74 -11.90 27.57
CA MET A 355 14.91 -10.78 27.13
C MET A 355 14.17 -10.14 28.31
N GLN A 356 13.62 -10.95 29.21
CA GLN A 356 12.97 -10.47 30.44
C GLN A 356 13.94 -9.65 31.30
N GLN A 357 15.19 -10.09 31.44
CA GLN A 357 16.23 -9.36 32.16
C GLN A 357 16.65 -8.07 31.45
N ASP A 358 16.84 -8.12 30.13
CA ASP A 358 17.22 -6.97 29.31
C ASP A 358 16.15 -5.86 29.37
N LEU A 359 14.87 -6.24 29.47
CA LEU A 359 13.72 -5.35 29.64
C LEU A 359 13.45 -4.94 31.10
N ALA A 360 14.26 -5.41 32.06
CA ALA A 360 14.08 -5.18 33.49
C ALA A 360 12.69 -5.58 34.04
N ILE A 361 12.08 -6.64 33.48
CA ILE A 361 10.78 -7.15 33.92
C ILE A 361 10.98 -8.11 35.09
N GLU A 362 10.63 -7.69 36.31
CA GLU A 362 10.77 -8.52 37.50
C GLU A 362 9.79 -9.71 37.48
N ASN A 363 8.53 -9.42 37.17
CA ASN A 363 7.44 -10.42 37.16
C ASN A 363 6.63 -10.28 35.87
N LEU A 364 6.28 -11.43 35.29
CA LEU A 364 5.36 -11.46 34.17
C LEU A 364 3.94 -11.18 34.67
N THR A 365 3.13 -10.56 33.81
CA THR A 365 1.72 -10.26 34.13
C THR A 365 0.90 -11.52 34.41
N GLU A 366 -0.07 -11.44 35.32
CA GLU A 366 -1.05 -12.51 35.56
C GLU A 366 -2.31 -12.35 34.69
N ILE A 367 -2.38 -11.27 33.91
CA ILE A 367 -3.51 -10.99 33.02
C ILE A 367 -3.56 -12.05 31.91
N ASP A 368 -4.77 -12.43 31.50
CA ASP A 368 -5.00 -13.30 30.34
C ASP A 368 -4.62 -12.58 29.04
N VAL A 369 -3.37 -12.74 28.63
CA VAL A 369 -2.83 -12.15 27.40
C VAL A 369 -3.49 -12.72 26.16
N GLU A 370 -3.89 -13.99 26.14
CA GLU A 370 -4.59 -14.56 24.99
C GLU A 370 -5.95 -13.89 24.76
N ALA A 371 -6.67 -13.58 25.84
CA ALA A 371 -7.92 -12.82 25.75
C ALA A 371 -7.67 -11.40 25.21
N LEU A 372 -6.60 -10.72 25.63
CA LEU A 372 -6.23 -9.40 25.10
C LEU A 372 -5.89 -9.45 23.61
N LEU A 373 -5.12 -10.45 23.18
CA LEU A 373 -4.79 -10.63 21.75
C LEU A 373 -6.05 -10.85 20.90
N LYS A 374 -7.02 -11.64 21.39
CA LYS A 374 -8.31 -11.85 20.70
C LYS A 374 -9.12 -10.55 20.59
N VAL A 375 -9.08 -9.69 21.62
CA VAL A 375 -9.70 -8.36 21.55
C VAL A 375 -9.02 -7.51 20.49
N ASN A 376 -7.68 -7.51 20.42
CA ASN A 376 -6.94 -6.79 19.38
C ASN A 376 -7.27 -7.33 17.98
N ASP A 377 -7.38 -8.64 17.81
CA ASP A 377 -7.78 -9.27 16.54
C ASP A 377 -9.17 -8.81 16.11
N GLN A 378 -10.13 -8.79 17.03
CA GLN A 378 -11.49 -8.33 16.74
C GLN A 378 -11.49 -6.85 16.31
N GLN A 379 -10.82 -5.98 17.08
CA GLN A 379 -10.71 -4.57 16.75
C GLN A 379 -10.03 -4.35 15.40
N CYS A 380 -9.01 -5.15 15.07
CA CYS A 380 -8.32 -5.10 13.78
C CYS A 380 -9.22 -5.57 12.63
N ALA A 381 -10.03 -6.61 12.83
CA ALA A 381 -10.97 -7.10 11.83
C ALA A 381 -12.04 -6.06 11.48
N GLU A 382 -12.53 -5.31 12.48
CA GLU A 382 -13.48 -4.19 12.31
C GLU A 382 -12.92 -3.02 11.48
N LYS A 383 -11.61 -3.02 11.17
CA LYS A 383 -10.98 -2.02 10.29
C LYS A 383 -11.14 -2.36 8.80
N HIS A 384 -11.63 -3.57 8.48
CA HIS A 384 -11.86 -4.06 7.11
C HIS A 384 -10.68 -3.82 6.16
N GLN A 385 -9.46 -4.14 6.61
CA GLN A 385 -8.24 -4.01 5.81
C GLN A 385 -7.79 -5.38 5.25
N PRO A 386 -7.21 -5.41 4.04
CA PRO A 386 -6.90 -6.66 3.35
C PRO A 386 -5.60 -7.32 3.78
N ASP A 387 -4.72 -6.64 4.52
CA ASP A 387 -3.45 -7.21 4.97
C ASP A 387 -2.89 -6.48 6.21
N PHE A 388 -1.91 -7.09 6.87
CA PHE A 388 -1.19 -6.51 8.01
C PHE A 388 0.14 -5.86 7.59
N PRO A 389 0.68 -4.92 8.40
CA PRO A 389 0.05 -4.31 9.58
C PRO A 389 -1.07 -3.33 9.18
N VAL A 390 -2.01 -3.12 10.09
CA VAL A 390 -3.08 -2.12 9.95
C VAL A 390 -2.72 -0.91 10.80
N LEU A 391 -2.89 0.28 10.23
CA LEU A 391 -2.61 1.56 10.85
C LEU A 391 -3.90 2.37 10.93
N GLU A 392 -4.08 3.05 12.05
CA GLU A 392 -5.15 4.02 12.24
C GLU A 392 -4.56 5.33 12.75
N LEU A 393 -4.60 6.36 11.91
CA LEU A 393 -4.15 7.71 12.24
C LEU A 393 -5.34 8.56 12.69
N ARG A 394 -5.22 9.16 13.86
CA ARG A 394 -6.19 10.07 14.46
C ARG A 394 -5.58 11.46 14.60
N ILE A 395 -6.24 12.46 14.00
CA ILE A 395 -5.80 13.87 14.00
C ILE A 395 -7.03 14.77 13.81
N GLU A 396 -7.17 15.83 14.61
CA GLU A 396 -8.29 16.78 14.52
C GLU A 396 -9.68 16.10 14.49
N GLU A 397 -9.91 15.14 15.41
CA GLU A 397 -11.13 14.31 15.51
C GLU A 397 -11.45 13.43 14.30
N LYS A 398 -10.59 13.44 13.26
CA LYS A 398 -10.72 12.59 12.08
C LYS A 398 -9.92 11.31 12.26
N ARG A 399 -10.42 10.25 11.64
CA ARG A 399 -9.84 8.91 11.68
C ARG A 399 -9.56 8.43 10.27
N TYR A 400 -8.36 7.95 10.05
CA TYR A 400 -7.90 7.42 8.77
C TYR A 400 -7.32 6.03 8.98
N VAL A 401 -7.85 5.04 8.26
CA VAL A 401 -7.43 3.64 8.37
C VAL A 401 -6.82 3.20 7.05
N PHE A 402 -5.63 2.61 7.13
CA PHE A 402 -4.89 2.10 5.97
C PHE A 402 -4.00 0.94 6.41
N ASN A 403 -3.42 0.23 5.47
CA ASN A 403 -2.64 -0.96 5.78
C ASN A 403 -1.42 -1.11 4.87
N SER A 404 -0.55 -2.04 5.26
CA SER A 404 0.63 -2.43 4.48
C SER A 404 1.67 -1.31 4.33
N LEU A 405 2.82 -1.73 3.81
CA LEU A 405 3.95 -0.86 3.54
C LEU A 405 3.64 0.18 2.45
N TYR A 406 2.74 -0.16 1.52
CA TYR A 406 2.49 0.62 0.32
C TYR A 406 1.65 1.86 0.60
N ARG A 407 1.23 2.05 1.86
CA ARG A 407 0.40 3.16 2.29
C ARG A 407 0.99 3.91 3.50
N VAL A 408 2.20 3.60 3.94
CA VAL A 408 2.85 4.35 5.04
C VAL A 408 2.99 5.84 4.72
N TRP A 409 3.23 6.18 3.46
CA TRP A 409 3.27 7.56 2.98
C TRP A 409 1.94 8.31 3.16
N MET A 410 0.81 7.60 3.37
CA MET A 410 -0.47 8.24 3.62
C MET A 410 -0.45 9.09 4.89
N ILE A 411 0.41 8.80 5.87
CA ILE A 411 0.57 9.64 7.06
C ILE A 411 0.86 11.09 6.66
N GLU A 412 1.81 11.29 5.74
CA GLU A 412 2.26 12.60 5.29
C GLU A 412 1.23 13.28 4.38
N SER A 413 0.60 12.51 3.48
CA SER A 413 -0.49 13.03 2.64
C SER A 413 -1.71 13.45 3.48
N ILE A 414 -2.04 12.73 4.54
CA ILE A 414 -3.12 13.08 5.46
C ILE A 414 -2.79 14.39 6.18
N PHE A 415 -1.58 14.54 6.71
CA PHE A 415 -1.14 15.78 7.35
C PHE A 415 -1.24 16.98 6.39
N SER A 416 -0.75 16.82 5.17
CA SER A 416 -0.84 17.87 4.13
C SER A 416 -2.29 18.26 3.86
N ASN A 417 -3.19 17.27 3.71
CA ASN A 417 -4.62 17.51 3.47
C ASN A 417 -5.34 18.16 4.66
N VAL A 418 -4.96 17.80 5.89
CA VAL A 418 -5.52 18.39 7.12
C VAL A 418 -5.14 19.87 7.21
N LEU A 419 -3.89 20.22 6.94
CA LEU A 419 -3.46 21.62 6.89
C LEU A 419 -4.13 22.40 5.77
N GLU A 420 -4.20 21.84 4.56
CA GLU A 420 -4.89 22.51 3.45
C GLU A 420 -6.35 22.82 3.79
N HIS A 421 -7.04 21.87 4.45
CA HIS A 421 -8.42 22.09 4.91
C HIS A 421 -8.48 23.17 5.99
N LYS A 422 -7.58 23.14 6.97
CA LYS A 422 -7.50 24.13 8.05
C LYS A 422 -7.31 25.54 7.47
N TYR A 423 -6.32 25.73 6.60
CA TYR A 423 -6.07 27.01 5.94
C TYR A 423 -7.25 27.47 5.08
N LYS A 424 -7.94 26.57 4.37
CA LYS A 424 -9.17 26.92 3.63
C LYS A 424 -10.28 27.42 4.57
N THR A 425 -10.46 26.78 5.72
CA THR A 425 -11.45 27.18 6.72
C THR A 425 -11.10 28.53 7.37
N GLU A 426 -9.85 28.73 7.77
CA GLU A 426 -9.37 29.99 8.36
C GLU A 426 -9.53 31.16 7.37
N ASN A 427 -9.07 30.99 6.12
CA ASN A 427 -9.25 32.00 5.08
C ASN A 427 -10.74 32.32 4.81
N ALA A 428 -11.63 31.32 4.89
CA ALA A 428 -13.06 31.55 4.73
C ALA A 428 -13.65 32.34 5.91
N LEU A 429 -13.21 32.05 7.14
CA LEU A 429 -13.61 32.77 8.34
C LEU A 429 -13.11 34.22 8.33
N GLU A 430 -11.85 34.46 7.97
CA GLU A 430 -11.29 35.80 7.81
C GLU A 430 -12.05 36.63 6.77
N ARG A 431 -12.37 36.03 5.61
CA ARG A 431 -13.20 36.68 4.59
C ARG A 431 -14.59 37.01 5.09
N ALA A 432 -15.22 36.11 5.85
CA ALA A 432 -16.54 36.36 6.43
C ALA A 432 -16.50 37.48 7.49
N GLN A 433 -15.46 37.54 8.31
CA GLN A 433 -15.25 38.60 9.30
C GLN A 433 -15.04 39.96 8.62
N HIS A 434 -14.18 40.04 7.60
CA HIS A 434 -13.97 41.27 6.83
C HIS A 434 -15.24 41.74 6.10
N MET A 435 -16.07 40.82 5.60
CA MET A 435 -17.37 41.18 5.01
C MET A 435 -18.36 41.72 6.05
N SER A 436 -18.36 41.17 7.27
CA SER A 436 -19.19 41.65 8.38
C SER A 436 -18.75 43.04 8.85
N GLU A 437 -17.44 43.26 9.02
CA GLU A 437 -16.89 44.56 9.42
C GLU A 437 -17.15 45.65 8.38
N ALA A 438 -17.04 45.31 7.08
CA ALA A 438 -17.36 46.24 6.00
C ALA A 438 -18.85 46.64 6.01
N GLN A 439 -19.76 45.69 6.27
CA GLN A 439 -21.21 45.97 6.38
C GLN A 439 -21.56 46.79 7.62
N ASP A 440 -20.86 46.61 8.73
CA ASP A 440 -21.08 47.39 9.95
C ASP A 440 -20.54 48.82 9.82
N VAL A 441 -19.42 49.02 9.11
CA VAL A 441 -18.91 50.37 8.78
C VAL A 441 -19.86 51.11 7.84
N GLU A 442 -20.48 50.42 6.88
CA GLU A 442 -21.45 51.01 5.95
C GLU A 442 -22.74 51.44 6.69
N LYS A 443 -23.28 50.60 7.57
CA LYS A 443 -24.43 50.95 8.44
C LYS A 443 -24.14 52.10 9.39
N THR A 444 -22.92 52.17 9.93
CA THR A 444 -22.52 53.25 10.86
C THR A 444 -22.33 54.58 10.13
N ASN A 445 -21.92 54.56 8.86
CA ASN A 445 -21.81 55.75 8.02
C ASN A 445 -23.18 56.25 7.53
N ASP A 446 -24.13 55.36 7.26
CA ASP A 446 -25.50 55.76 6.92
C ASP A 446 -26.23 56.40 8.11
N GLN A 447 -26.06 55.88 9.33
CA GLN A 447 -26.62 56.50 10.54
C GLN A 447 -26.02 57.89 10.85
N LYS A 448 -24.77 58.16 10.46
CA LYS A 448 -24.15 59.49 10.61
C LYS A 448 -24.55 60.49 9.53
N ARG A 449 -25.17 60.06 8.43
CA ARG A 449 -25.68 60.94 7.36
C ARG A 449 -27.12 61.40 7.58
N GLU A 450 -27.83 60.83 8.55
CA GLU A 450 -29.23 61.18 8.88
C GLU A 450 -29.38 62.17 10.06
N VAL A 451 -28.31 62.86 10.49
CA VAL A 451 -28.36 63.92 11.52
C VAL A 451 -28.05 65.30 10.96
#